data_AF-A0A412DSE4-F1
#
_entry.id   AF-A0A412DSE4-F1
#
_cell.length_a   1.000
_cell.length_b   1.000
_cell.length_c   1.000
_cell.angle_alpha   90.00
_cell.angle_beta   90.00
_cell.angle_gamma   90.00
#
_symmetry.space_group_name_H-M   'P 1'
#
loop_
_entity.id
_entity.type
_entity.pdbx_description
1 polymer ?
#
loop_
_entity_poly.entity_id
_entity_poly.type
_entity_poly.pdbx_seq_one_letter_code
_entity_poly.pdbx_strand_id
1 'polypeptide(L)'
;MKKFGFLLVALLTLWACSDDDTTPQQEVTCSITAPAEGTVIDLATAASMTIKGEGAVNVGKIESVVLKVNGKLVSEVTKVPFSYDYAFPADQAVGEMKIELTVKGDAGKEKAATANVTLKKTETEPEPEQEVTCEITAPASGTTFDLASVTEMTISGKASVNVGTVETFSLKVDGVEIVPVLADDGTFSHTYSLANKSTGELSIELAVKGDKTATAKTASVVVTLTRTVTPPTGDTFTDERDGHVYKYVTIGTQSWMADNLAYLPEVNDPSAEQDGCTGNPLYFVLNYQGSDLAVAKATKEYKNYGVLYNWWAAMGKQNATDGDANAVPSGVQGVCPNGWHLPSRAEWKVLEEYVASQLPDVDGNGMYSDYGTALEHDCRNVWGALASQTGWGATSMGEEGPELLKGGQDTYGMHIIPSGNVNHIADYYGNWFKETDKAVDFWLTDLIDNGGDDYNNYWAATINWSVNNKDYRPRYSTYGTRAKMGLSVRCVKD
;
A
#
# COMPACT_ATOMS: atom_id res chain seq x y z
N MET A 1 41.45 39.66 68.95
CA MET A 1 40.79 40.04 70.23
C MET A 1 40.29 38.73 70.83
N LYS A 2 40.60 38.21 72.03
CA LYS A 2 41.16 38.67 73.31
C LYS A 2 42.07 37.51 73.82
N LYS A 3 43.38 37.70 74.02
CA LYS A 3 44.07 37.81 75.32
C LYS A 3 43.54 36.91 76.45
N PHE A 4 44.35 35.93 76.85
CA PHE A 4 44.67 35.64 78.25
C PHE A 4 46.14 35.23 78.34
N GLY A 5 46.93 36.06 79.02
CA GLY A 5 48.27 35.71 79.48
C GLY A 5 48.22 35.37 80.96
N PHE A 6 49.17 34.59 81.45
CA PHE A 6 49.62 34.55 82.84
C PHE A 6 50.99 33.86 82.80
N LEU A 7 52.08 34.62 82.94
CA LEU A 7 52.74 35.05 84.18
C LEU A 7 53.88 34.09 84.53
N LEU A 8 55.07 34.52 84.13
CA LEU A 8 56.36 33.99 84.51
C LEU A 8 56.70 34.52 85.91
N VAL A 9 56.83 33.66 86.92
CA VAL A 9 57.52 34.01 88.17
C VAL A 9 58.44 32.85 88.52
N ALA A 10 59.73 33.11 88.33
CA ALA A 10 60.81 32.34 88.90
C ALA A 10 61.02 32.78 90.35
N LEU A 11 61.16 31.83 91.28
CA LEU A 11 62.06 32.03 92.42
C LEU A 11 62.59 30.70 92.96
N LEU A 12 63.91 30.71 93.05
CA LEU A 12 64.89 29.67 93.33
C LEU A 12 64.83 28.99 94.71
N THR A 13 65.47 27.82 94.71
CA THR A 13 66.17 27.09 95.79
C THR A 13 65.35 26.15 96.67
N LEU A 14 65.63 24.84 96.56
CA LEU A 14 66.52 24.15 97.51
C LEU A 14 66.85 22.72 97.03
N TRP A 15 68.12 22.41 97.27
CA TRP A 15 68.89 21.17 97.09
C TRP A 15 68.19 19.90 97.62
N ALA A 16 68.20 18.80 96.85
CA ALA A 16 68.38 17.43 97.35
C ALA A 16 68.58 16.43 96.18
N CYS A 17 69.45 15.45 96.41
CA CYS A 17 69.98 14.44 95.51
C CYS A 17 68.93 13.57 94.77
N SER A 18 69.20 13.25 93.50
CA SER A 18 68.87 11.95 92.89
C SER A 18 69.66 11.82 91.57
N ASP A 19 70.29 10.68 91.34
CA ASP A 19 70.96 10.34 90.08
C ASP A 19 69.94 10.34 88.92
N ASP A 20 70.02 11.32 88.02
CA ASP A 20 69.25 11.33 86.76
C ASP A 20 70.19 10.99 85.59
N ASP A 21 69.94 9.82 85.02
CA ASP A 21 70.50 9.28 83.79
C ASP A 21 70.07 10.19 82.61
N THR A 22 70.99 10.98 82.07
CA THR A 22 70.72 11.98 81.00
C THR A 22 70.79 11.39 79.59
N THR A 23 70.44 10.12 79.44
CA THR A 23 70.29 9.50 78.11
C THR A 23 68.99 9.94 77.43
N PRO A 24 69.01 10.53 76.22
CA PRO A 24 67.80 10.95 75.51
C PRO A 24 66.86 9.76 75.24
N GLN A 25 65.61 9.83 75.72
CA GLN A 25 64.61 8.78 75.48
C GLN A 25 64.00 8.91 74.07
N GLN A 26 63.81 7.78 73.38
CA GLN A 26 63.18 7.76 72.05
C GLN A 26 61.69 8.14 72.12
N GLU A 27 61.30 9.11 71.31
CA GLU A 27 59.94 9.53 71.03
C GLU A 27 59.63 9.29 69.55
N VAL A 28 58.40 8.85 69.27
CA VAL A 28 57.92 8.57 67.92
C VAL A 28 56.71 9.43 67.61
N THR A 29 56.70 10.02 66.41
CA THR A 29 55.57 10.77 65.85
C THR A 29 55.05 10.06 64.61
N CYS A 30 53.73 10.10 64.40
CA CYS A 30 53.10 9.63 63.18
C CYS A 30 51.80 10.42 62.93
N SER A 31 51.49 10.69 61.66
CA SER A 31 50.24 11.34 61.26
C SER A 31 49.78 10.85 59.88
N ILE A 32 48.47 10.83 59.65
CA ILE A 32 47.86 10.64 58.33
C ILE A 32 47.48 12.03 57.83
N THR A 33 48.10 12.46 56.72
CA THR A 33 47.93 13.82 56.17
C THR A 33 46.92 13.89 55.04
N ALA A 34 46.55 12.74 54.45
CA ALA A 34 45.42 12.59 53.55
C ALA A 34 44.92 11.13 53.59
N PRO A 35 43.61 10.86 53.43
CA PRO A 35 42.51 11.82 53.44
C PRO A 35 42.33 12.48 54.83
N ALA A 36 41.63 13.62 54.88
CA ALA A 36 41.29 14.27 56.15
C ALA A 36 40.25 13.42 56.91
N GLU A 37 40.30 13.47 58.24
CA GLU A 37 39.30 12.81 59.11
C GLU A 37 37.88 13.23 58.70
N GLY A 38 36.99 12.24 58.49
CA GLY A 38 35.60 12.45 58.11
C GLY A 38 35.35 12.72 56.62
N THR A 39 36.35 12.56 55.74
CA THR A 39 36.17 12.73 54.29
C THR A 39 35.09 11.80 53.76
N VAL A 40 34.16 12.31 52.95
CA VAL A 40 33.12 11.52 52.27
C VAL A 40 33.54 11.24 50.83
N ILE A 41 33.48 9.98 50.40
CA ILE A 41 33.85 9.52 49.06
C ILE A 41 32.65 8.83 48.41
N ASP A 42 32.29 9.23 47.19
CA ASP A 42 31.22 8.60 46.42
C ASP A 42 31.79 7.56 45.45
N LEU A 43 31.50 6.29 45.73
CA LEU A 43 31.92 5.14 44.93
C LEU A 43 31.31 5.13 43.52
N ALA A 44 30.26 5.92 43.25
CA ALA A 44 29.72 6.09 41.90
C ALA A 44 30.66 6.90 40.99
N THR A 45 31.56 7.72 41.56
CA THR A 45 32.43 8.64 40.80
C THR A 45 33.92 8.47 41.09
N ALA A 46 34.28 7.86 42.22
CA ALA A 46 35.67 7.65 42.63
C ALA A 46 36.06 6.16 42.60
N ALA A 47 37.03 5.80 41.75
CA ALA A 47 37.58 4.44 41.68
C ALA A 47 38.76 4.21 42.65
N SER A 48 39.34 5.26 43.21
CA SER A 48 40.46 5.19 44.16
C SER A 48 40.52 6.41 45.08
N MET A 49 41.36 6.35 46.12
CA MET A 49 41.72 7.48 46.97
C MET A 49 43.21 7.50 47.31
N THR A 50 43.80 8.67 47.49
CA THR A 50 45.20 8.80 47.89
C THR A 50 45.32 8.89 49.42
N ILE A 51 46.15 8.01 50.00
CA ILE A 51 46.52 7.98 51.41
C ILE A 51 47.95 8.50 51.58
N LYS A 52 48.15 9.52 52.42
CA LYS A 52 49.47 10.08 52.74
C LYS A 52 49.74 9.99 54.24
N GLY A 53 50.94 9.60 54.60
CA GLY A 53 51.33 9.46 56.01
C GLY A 53 52.77 9.89 56.25
N GLU A 54 53.00 10.45 57.43
CA GLU A 54 54.28 10.97 57.91
C GLU A 54 54.63 10.38 59.27
N GLY A 55 55.92 10.34 59.61
CA GLY A 55 56.39 9.96 60.93
C GLY A 55 57.88 10.18 61.11
N ALA A 56 58.30 10.34 62.36
CA ALA A 56 59.69 10.62 62.72
C ALA A 56 60.01 10.08 64.11
N VAL A 57 61.30 9.80 64.35
CA VAL A 57 61.86 9.53 65.68
C VAL A 57 62.83 10.65 66.07
N ASN A 58 62.83 11.08 67.32
CA ASN A 58 63.74 12.13 67.80
C ASN A 58 65.20 11.65 67.95
N VAL A 59 65.39 10.35 68.27
CA VAL A 59 66.67 9.68 68.51
C VAL A 59 66.55 8.23 68.02
N GLY A 60 67.60 7.71 67.36
CA GLY A 60 67.60 6.37 66.75
C GLY A 60 67.05 6.36 65.31
N LYS A 61 66.60 5.19 64.85
CA LYS A 61 66.01 4.96 63.52
C LYS A 61 64.60 4.39 63.62
N ILE A 62 63.80 4.58 62.58
CA ILE A 62 62.52 3.88 62.43
C ILE A 62 62.81 2.41 62.11
N GLU A 63 62.29 1.51 62.93
CA GLU A 63 62.38 0.05 62.76
C GLU A 63 61.30 -0.46 61.79
N SER A 64 60.06 0.02 61.92
CA SER A 64 58.96 -0.41 61.04
C SER A 64 57.87 0.65 60.87
N VAL A 65 57.21 0.58 59.70
CA VAL A 65 56.02 1.35 59.34
C VAL A 65 54.97 0.37 58.87
N VAL A 66 53.76 0.48 59.40
CA VAL A 66 52.64 -0.41 59.10
C VAL A 66 51.41 0.43 58.76
N LEU A 67 50.94 0.32 57.52
CA LEU A 67 49.65 0.89 57.09
C LEU A 67 48.61 -0.22 57.00
N LYS A 68 47.43 0.01 57.59
CA LYS A 68 46.24 -0.83 57.40
C LYS A 68 45.06 -0.01 56.89
N VAL A 69 44.33 -0.56 55.93
CA VAL A 69 43.05 -0.01 55.45
C VAL A 69 41.97 -1.04 55.74
N ASN A 70 40.97 -0.68 56.53
CA ASN A 70 39.94 -1.60 57.07
C ASN A 70 40.55 -2.86 57.70
N GLY A 71 41.62 -2.69 58.48
CA GLY A 71 42.32 -3.79 59.16
C GLY A 71 43.20 -4.65 58.24
N LYS A 72 43.16 -4.48 56.91
CA LYS A 72 44.03 -5.19 55.96
C LYS A 72 45.37 -4.47 55.80
N LEU A 73 46.46 -5.22 55.89
CA LEU A 73 47.82 -4.71 55.73
C LEU A 73 48.09 -4.27 54.29
N VAL A 74 48.66 -3.08 54.11
CA VAL A 74 49.18 -2.58 52.83
C VAL A 74 50.70 -2.83 52.79
N SER A 75 51.10 -3.97 52.23
CA SER A 75 52.51 -4.43 52.26
C SER A 75 53.50 -3.53 51.51
N GLU A 76 53.02 -2.68 50.61
CA GLU A 76 53.84 -1.75 49.81
C GLU A 76 54.37 -0.58 50.64
N VAL A 77 53.71 -0.23 51.76
CA VAL A 77 54.09 0.88 52.62
C VAL A 77 55.03 0.39 53.73
N THR A 78 56.32 0.64 53.56
CA THR A 78 57.38 0.21 54.50
C THR A 78 58.20 1.35 55.10
N LYS A 79 57.96 2.60 54.66
CA LYS A 79 58.67 3.81 55.09
C LYS A 79 57.75 5.01 55.14
N VAL A 80 58.11 6.00 55.96
CA VAL A 80 57.49 7.34 55.99
C VAL A 80 58.52 8.41 55.54
N PRO A 81 58.08 9.51 54.91
CA PRO A 81 56.72 9.75 54.44
C PRO A 81 56.35 8.87 53.23
N PHE A 82 55.06 8.60 53.03
CA PHE A 82 54.54 7.87 51.86
C PHE A 82 53.33 8.56 51.25
N SER A 83 53.05 8.22 49.99
CA SER A 83 51.81 8.50 49.27
C SER A 83 51.39 7.20 48.56
N TYR A 84 50.19 6.71 48.84
CA TYR A 84 49.69 5.43 48.36
C TYR A 84 48.29 5.60 47.76
N ASP A 85 48.10 5.20 46.51
CA ASP A 85 46.79 5.24 45.86
C ASP A 85 46.06 3.94 46.13
N TYR A 86 45.06 4.00 47.02
CA TYR A 86 44.20 2.89 47.36
C TYR A 86 43.08 2.78 46.33
N ALA A 87 43.13 1.73 45.49
CA ALA A 87 42.03 1.40 44.59
C ALA A 87 40.89 0.72 45.38
N PHE A 88 39.66 1.21 45.21
CA PHE A 88 38.50 0.56 45.81
C PHE A 88 38.22 -0.77 45.07
N PRO A 89 38.07 -1.90 45.77
CA PRO A 89 37.68 -3.15 45.14
C PRO A 89 36.24 -3.04 44.59
N ALA A 90 35.92 -3.83 43.56
CA ALA A 90 34.60 -3.76 42.90
C ALA A 90 33.42 -4.06 43.86
N ASP A 91 33.68 -4.79 44.94
CA ASP A 91 32.74 -5.14 46.01
C ASP A 91 32.89 -4.25 47.26
N GLN A 92 33.53 -3.08 47.14
CA GLN A 92 33.70 -2.14 48.24
C GLN A 92 32.35 -1.73 48.84
N ALA A 93 32.13 -2.10 50.10
CA ALA A 93 30.93 -1.74 50.84
C ALA A 93 30.89 -0.23 51.15
N VAL A 94 29.67 0.33 51.12
CA VAL A 94 29.37 1.67 51.67
C VAL A 94 29.47 1.65 53.20
N GLY A 95 29.78 2.80 53.81
CA GLY A 95 29.95 2.94 55.26
C GLY A 95 31.30 3.52 55.66
N GLU A 96 31.64 3.42 56.93
CA GLU A 96 32.91 3.92 57.46
C GLU A 96 34.08 3.02 57.05
N MET A 97 35.16 3.64 56.56
CA MET A 97 36.42 3.00 56.26
C MET A 97 37.52 3.61 57.13
N LYS A 98 38.24 2.76 57.86
CA LYS A 98 39.28 3.14 58.81
C LYS A 98 40.67 2.94 58.20
N ILE A 99 41.52 3.95 58.31
CA ILE A 99 42.92 3.94 57.89
C ILE A 99 43.78 4.05 59.15
N GLU A 100 44.75 3.16 59.32
CA GLU A 100 45.59 3.09 60.52
C GLU A 100 47.07 3.05 60.13
N LEU A 101 47.86 3.97 60.65
CA LEU A 101 49.31 4.05 60.44
C LEU A 101 50.01 3.87 61.79
N THR A 102 50.88 2.87 61.90
CA THR A 102 51.75 2.66 63.05
C THR A 102 53.22 2.84 62.65
N VAL A 103 53.98 3.62 63.43
CA VAL A 103 55.42 3.81 63.27
C VAL A 103 56.11 3.36 64.55
N LYS A 104 57.15 2.52 64.44
CA LYS A 104 57.93 2.00 65.56
C LYS A 104 59.41 2.32 65.38
N GLY A 105 60.04 2.84 66.43
CA GLY A 105 61.48 3.12 66.48
C GLY A 105 62.29 1.93 67.00
N ASP A 106 63.59 1.94 66.73
CA ASP A 106 64.56 0.90 67.07
C ASP A 106 64.82 0.70 68.57
N ALA A 107 64.40 1.65 69.43
CA ALA A 107 64.40 1.48 70.88
C ALA A 107 63.06 0.90 71.40
N GLY A 108 62.19 0.43 70.49
CA GLY A 108 60.95 -0.27 70.82
C GLY A 108 59.74 0.62 71.10
N LYS A 109 59.86 1.94 70.98
CA LYS A 109 58.74 2.88 71.14
C LYS A 109 57.91 2.94 69.85
N GLU A 110 56.60 3.05 69.97
CA GLU A 110 55.69 3.11 68.81
C GLU A 110 54.57 4.13 69.01
N LYS A 111 54.02 4.62 67.90
CA LYS A 111 52.83 5.48 67.88
C LYS A 111 51.94 5.12 66.71
N ALA A 112 50.63 5.31 66.89
CA ALA A 112 49.62 5.07 65.87
C ALA A 112 48.82 6.35 65.57
N ALA A 113 48.45 6.53 64.31
CA ALA A 113 47.52 7.54 63.82
C ALA A 113 46.38 6.85 63.07
N THR A 114 45.17 7.39 63.19
CA THR A 114 43.98 6.87 62.52
C THR A 114 43.27 7.96 61.74
N ALA A 115 42.75 7.63 60.56
CA ALA A 115 41.86 8.47 59.79
C ALA A 115 40.61 7.68 59.35
N ASN A 116 39.41 8.20 59.57
CA ASN A 116 38.15 7.61 59.11
C ASN A 116 37.59 8.36 57.90
N VAL A 117 37.11 7.62 56.90
CA VAL A 117 36.37 8.15 55.74
C VAL A 117 35.00 7.49 55.63
N THR A 118 34.02 8.18 55.05
CA THR A 118 32.68 7.63 54.80
C THR A 118 32.48 7.37 53.32
N LEU A 119 32.23 6.13 52.95
CA LEU A 119 31.91 5.71 51.59
C LEU A 119 30.40 5.75 51.36
N LYS A 120 29.97 6.41 50.29
CA LYS A 120 28.58 6.43 49.83
C LYS A 120 28.50 5.95 48.38
N LYS A 121 27.30 5.59 47.93
CA LYS A 121 27.02 5.26 46.53
C LYS A 121 25.75 6.00 46.13
N THR A 122 25.89 7.03 45.30
CA THR A 122 24.73 7.73 44.76
C THR A 122 24.17 6.93 43.59
N GLU A 123 22.90 6.55 43.65
CA GLU A 123 22.20 5.93 42.52
C GLU A 123 21.79 7.03 41.53
N THR A 124 22.30 6.96 40.30
CA THR A 124 21.82 7.79 39.19
C THR A 124 20.56 7.17 38.61
N GLU A 125 19.43 7.85 38.71
CA GLU A 125 18.19 7.48 38.02
C GLU A 125 18.38 7.62 36.50
N PRO A 126 18.11 6.58 35.69
CA PRO A 126 18.26 6.68 34.24
C PRO A 126 17.22 7.65 33.67
N GLU A 127 17.61 8.47 32.69
CA GLU A 127 16.63 9.30 31.97
C GLU A 127 15.57 8.40 31.29
N PRO A 128 14.29 8.82 31.28
CA PRO A 128 13.24 8.06 30.64
C PRO A 128 13.52 7.91 29.14
N GLU A 129 13.47 6.66 28.65
CA GLU A 129 13.53 6.38 27.21
C GLU A 129 12.34 7.00 26.49
N GLN A 130 12.57 7.53 25.28
CA GLN A 130 11.49 8.08 24.46
C GLN A 130 10.69 6.95 23.81
N GLU A 131 9.41 6.88 24.18
CA GLU A 131 8.41 6.04 23.55
C GLU A 131 7.56 6.87 22.58
N VAL A 132 7.44 6.38 21.35
CA VAL A 132 6.56 6.94 20.32
C VAL A 132 5.26 6.15 20.28
N THR A 133 4.13 6.84 20.19
CA THR A 133 2.82 6.25 19.93
C THR A 133 2.22 6.87 18.68
N CYS A 134 1.62 6.06 17.82
CA CYS A 134 0.90 6.52 16.63
C CYS A 134 -0.26 5.57 16.32
N GLU A 135 -1.40 6.13 15.94
CA GLU A 135 -2.62 5.39 15.64
C GLU A 135 -3.43 6.15 14.60
N ILE A 136 -4.07 5.42 13.68
CA ILE A 136 -5.11 5.93 12.80
C ILE A 136 -6.44 5.49 13.41
N THR A 137 -7.27 6.46 13.83
CA THR A 137 -8.56 6.20 14.48
C THR A 137 -9.73 6.21 13.50
N ALA A 138 -9.59 6.91 12.38
CA ALA A 138 -10.53 6.84 11.26
C ALA A 138 -9.77 7.00 9.94
N PRO A 139 -10.17 6.29 8.87
CA PRO A 139 -11.20 5.24 8.86
C PRO A 139 -10.74 3.98 9.61
N ALA A 140 -11.69 3.11 9.98
CA ALA A 140 -11.35 1.79 10.50
C ALA A 140 -10.88 0.87 9.36
N SER A 141 -9.97 -0.06 9.65
CA SER A 141 -9.52 -1.05 8.66
C SER A 141 -10.68 -1.90 8.15
N GLY A 142 -10.75 -2.08 6.83
CA GLY A 142 -11.83 -2.79 6.14
C GLY A 142 -13.10 -1.96 5.90
N THR A 143 -13.10 -0.66 6.24
CA THR A 143 -14.24 0.22 5.90
C THR A 143 -14.43 0.27 4.39
N THR A 144 -15.69 0.21 3.93
CA THR A 144 -16.04 0.38 2.52
C THR A 144 -16.63 1.76 2.26
N PHE A 145 -16.15 2.47 1.25
CA PHE A 145 -16.69 3.74 0.77
C PHE A 145 -17.28 3.58 -0.62
N ASP A 146 -18.56 3.95 -0.78
CA ASP A 146 -19.22 3.95 -2.08
C ASP A 146 -19.03 5.32 -2.77
N LEU A 147 -18.20 5.34 -3.79
CA LEU A 147 -17.87 6.51 -4.59
C LEU A 147 -19.08 7.10 -5.34
N ALA A 148 -20.20 6.37 -5.46
CA ALA A 148 -21.44 6.91 -5.99
C ALA A 148 -22.14 7.89 -5.03
N SER A 149 -21.86 7.79 -3.71
CA SER A 149 -22.50 8.60 -2.68
C SER A 149 -21.54 9.42 -1.83
N VAL A 150 -20.23 9.11 -1.88
CA VAL A 150 -19.19 9.74 -1.07
C VAL A 150 -18.09 10.30 -1.94
N THR A 151 -17.76 11.58 -1.77
CA THR A 151 -16.70 12.29 -2.51
C THR A 151 -15.47 12.59 -1.68
N GLU A 152 -15.52 12.39 -0.36
CA GLU A 152 -14.44 12.67 0.57
C GLU A 152 -14.46 11.71 1.78
N MET A 153 -13.29 11.49 2.35
CA MET A 153 -13.04 10.63 3.50
C MET A 153 -12.30 11.45 4.56
N THR A 154 -12.64 11.26 5.84
CA THR A 154 -11.84 11.81 6.95
C THR A 154 -10.80 10.79 7.38
N ILE A 155 -9.54 11.22 7.42
CA ILE A 155 -8.43 10.47 8.00
C ILE A 155 -8.03 11.18 9.30
N SER A 156 -8.18 10.51 10.43
CA SER A 156 -7.83 11.07 11.74
C SER A 156 -7.08 10.06 12.58
N GLY A 157 -6.34 10.56 13.56
CA GLY A 157 -5.56 9.70 14.43
C GLY A 157 -4.86 10.46 15.53
N LYS A 158 -3.91 9.78 16.17
CA LYS A 158 -3.09 10.33 17.24
C LYS A 158 -1.62 10.00 16.99
N ALA A 159 -0.75 10.92 17.38
CA ALA A 159 0.69 10.76 17.40
C ALA A 159 1.27 11.51 18.60
N SER A 160 2.08 10.84 19.42
CA SER A 160 2.71 11.49 20.57
C SER A 160 4.01 10.81 20.98
N VAL A 161 4.82 11.54 21.75
CA VAL A 161 6.00 11.03 22.46
C VAL A 161 5.83 11.27 23.96
N ASN A 162 6.29 10.34 24.80
CA ASN A 162 6.23 10.49 26.26
C ASN A 162 7.20 11.57 26.81
N VAL A 163 8.34 11.77 26.13
CA VAL A 163 9.36 12.79 26.41
C VAL A 163 9.94 13.33 25.11
N GLY A 164 10.52 14.53 25.10
CA GLY A 164 11.09 15.14 23.88
C GLY A 164 10.02 15.71 22.94
N THR A 165 10.29 15.68 21.63
CA THR A 165 9.39 16.20 20.58
C THR A 165 9.25 15.23 19.41
N VAL A 166 8.14 15.30 18.69
CA VAL A 166 7.99 14.63 17.39
C VAL A 166 8.91 15.31 16.37
N GLU A 167 9.87 14.57 15.81
CA GLU A 167 10.80 15.05 14.78
C GLU A 167 10.16 15.01 13.39
N THR A 168 9.50 13.90 13.06
CA THR A 168 8.83 13.72 11.76
C THR A 168 7.44 13.12 11.93
N PHE A 169 6.48 13.63 11.18
CA PHE A 169 5.11 13.15 11.08
C PHE A 169 4.73 13.09 9.59
N SER A 170 4.56 11.88 9.07
CA SER A 170 4.27 11.62 7.65
C SER A 170 3.00 10.77 7.54
N LEU A 171 2.02 11.26 6.78
CA LEU A 171 0.83 10.49 6.41
C LEU A 171 0.86 10.27 4.90
N LYS A 172 0.71 9.03 4.46
CA LYS A 172 0.66 8.67 3.04
C LYS A 172 -0.67 8.00 2.72
N VAL A 173 -1.23 8.32 1.56
CA VAL A 173 -2.38 7.63 0.99
C VAL A 173 -1.95 7.10 -0.37
N ASP A 174 -1.99 5.78 -0.54
CA ASP A 174 -1.54 5.09 -1.76
C ASP A 174 -0.10 5.48 -2.15
N GLY A 175 0.80 5.52 -1.15
CA GLY A 175 2.19 5.94 -1.31
C GLY A 175 2.43 7.44 -1.49
N VAL A 176 1.39 8.24 -1.74
CA VAL A 176 1.48 9.70 -1.90
C VAL A 176 1.43 10.38 -0.54
N GLU A 177 2.46 11.14 -0.21
CA GLU A 177 2.52 11.91 1.03
C GLU A 177 1.52 13.07 1.02
N ILE A 178 0.71 13.13 2.07
CA ILE A 178 -0.20 14.23 2.38
C ILE A 178 0.26 14.89 3.68
N VAL A 179 -0.06 16.18 3.86
CA VAL A 179 0.44 16.98 4.99
C VAL A 179 -0.72 17.37 5.92
N PRO A 180 -1.09 16.53 6.90
CA PRO A 180 -2.00 16.94 7.96
C PRO A 180 -1.30 17.90 8.93
N VAL A 181 -2.12 18.65 9.66
CA VAL A 181 -1.66 19.40 10.82
C VAL A 181 -1.79 18.49 12.05
N LEU A 182 -0.67 18.26 12.75
CA LEU A 182 -0.67 17.64 14.08
C LEU A 182 -0.92 18.74 15.12
N ALA A 183 -1.99 18.61 15.89
CA ALA A 183 -2.34 19.54 16.96
C ALA A 183 -1.48 19.31 18.22
N ASP A 184 -1.44 20.31 19.09
CA ASP A 184 -0.66 20.27 20.34
C ASP A 184 -1.09 19.14 21.29
N ASP A 185 -2.33 18.67 21.20
CA ASP A 185 -2.86 17.55 21.98
C ASP A 185 -2.51 16.16 21.37
N GLY A 186 -1.71 16.15 20.30
CA GLY A 186 -1.27 14.96 19.59
C GLY A 186 -2.31 14.38 18.64
N THR A 187 -3.42 15.07 18.38
CA THR A 187 -4.44 14.63 17.41
C THR A 187 -4.18 15.21 16.02
N PHE A 188 -4.63 14.50 14.98
CA PHE A 188 -4.67 15.04 13.62
C PHE A 188 -5.97 14.64 12.94
N SER A 189 -6.39 15.45 11.97
CA SER A 189 -7.52 15.18 11.09
C SER A 189 -7.29 15.81 9.72
N HIS A 190 -7.61 15.08 8.66
CA HIS A 190 -7.48 15.52 7.29
C HIS A 190 -8.66 15.01 6.46
N THR A 191 -9.28 15.92 5.72
CA THR A 191 -10.28 15.55 4.71
C THR A 191 -9.58 15.22 3.40
N TYR A 192 -9.65 13.97 3.00
CA TYR A 192 -9.06 13.45 1.78
C TYR A 192 -10.13 13.34 0.68
N SER A 193 -9.84 13.91 -0.50
CA SER A 193 -10.76 13.81 -1.64
C SER A 193 -10.70 12.43 -2.28
N LEU A 194 -11.89 11.84 -2.47
CA LEU A 194 -12.08 10.61 -3.24
C LEU A 194 -12.51 10.90 -4.69
N ALA A 195 -12.56 12.17 -5.09
CA ALA A 195 -12.88 12.54 -6.46
C ALA A 195 -11.88 11.91 -7.44
N ASN A 196 -12.40 11.30 -8.51
CA ASN A 196 -11.64 10.61 -9.56
C ASN A 196 -10.83 9.39 -9.07
N LYS A 197 -11.13 8.84 -7.89
CA LYS A 197 -10.53 7.57 -7.47
C LYS A 197 -11.22 6.39 -8.17
N SER A 198 -10.42 5.43 -8.60
CA SER A 198 -10.90 4.13 -9.05
C SER A 198 -11.41 3.33 -7.85
N THR A 199 -12.31 2.38 -8.11
CA THR A 199 -12.69 1.37 -7.10
C THR A 199 -11.53 0.40 -6.87
N GLY A 200 -11.48 -0.23 -5.69
CA GLY A 200 -10.37 -1.10 -5.28
C GLY A 200 -9.93 -0.81 -3.84
N GLU A 201 -8.79 -1.38 -3.43
CA GLU A 201 -8.22 -1.10 -2.12
C GLU A 201 -7.44 0.23 -2.11
N LEU A 202 -7.49 0.93 -0.98
CA LEU A 202 -6.73 2.17 -0.75
C LEU A 202 -5.97 2.04 0.57
N SER A 203 -4.64 2.09 0.50
CA SER A 203 -3.75 2.02 1.68
C SER A 203 -3.51 3.41 2.29
N ILE A 204 -3.55 3.50 3.62
CA ILE A 204 -3.24 4.68 4.41
C ILE A 204 -2.14 4.31 5.41
N GLU A 205 -1.04 5.03 5.39
CA GLU A 205 0.14 4.77 6.22
C GLU A 205 0.55 6.02 7.00
N LEU A 206 0.67 5.87 8.32
CA LEU A 206 1.18 6.87 9.24
C LEU A 206 2.56 6.45 9.72
N ALA A 207 3.54 7.34 9.65
CA ALA A 207 4.89 7.16 10.19
C ALA A 207 5.28 8.34 11.09
N VAL A 208 5.71 8.04 12.32
CA VAL A 208 6.06 9.04 13.33
C VAL A 208 7.42 8.72 13.94
N LYS A 209 8.31 9.71 14.02
CA LYS A 209 9.64 9.57 14.62
C LYS A 209 9.83 10.63 15.71
N GLY A 210 10.36 10.23 16.86
CA GLY A 210 10.74 11.15 17.93
C GLY A 210 12.19 11.64 17.77
N ASP A 211 12.51 12.79 18.37
CA ASP A 211 13.85 13.41 18.33
C ASP A 211 14.95 12.58 19.02
N LYS A 212 14.57 11.62 19.85
CA LYS A 212 15.47 10.71 20.58
C LYS A 212 15.35 9.25 20.13
N THR A 213 14.56 8.93 19.10
CA THR A 213 14.45 7.57 18.56
C THR A 213 15.20 7.40 17.23
N ALA A 214 15.79 6.23 17.01
CA ALA A 214 16.48 5.93 15.75
C ALA A 214 15.50 5.58 14.62
N THR A 215 14.38 4.92 14.95
CA THR A 215 13.38 4.42 14.00
C THR A 215 12.04 5.11 14.18
N ALA A 216 11.29 5.21 13.08
CA ALA A 216 9.90 5.65 13.09
C ALA A 216 8.98 4.48 13.50
N LYS A 217 7.92 4.80 14.23
CA LYS A 217 6.81 3.90 14.48
C LYS A 217 5.76 4.11 13.39
N THR A 218 5.12 3.02 12.97
CA THR A 218 4.14 3.05 11.88
C THR A 218 2.79 2.50 12.30
N ALA A 219 1.74 3.00 11.66
CA ALA A 219 0.38 2.47 11.69
C ALA A 219 -0.18 2.46 10.27
N SER A 220 -0.94 1.43 9.90
CA SER A 220 -1.50 1.30 8.56
C SER A 220 -2.96 0.86 8.59
N VAL A 221 -3.75 1.36 7.67
CA VAL A 221 -5.17 1.04 7.48
C VAL A 221 -5.41 0.82 5.99
N VAL A 222 -6.18 -0.22 5.64
CA VAL A 222 -6.66 -0.45 4.27
C VAL A 222 -8.18 -0.28 4.25
N VAL A 223 -8.68 0.46 3.27
CA VAL A 223 -10.12 0.63 3.01
C VAL A 223 -10.47 0.16 1.60
N THR A 224 -11.73 -0.17 1.37
CA THR A 224 -12.23 -0.59 0.05
C THR A 224 -13.09 0.52 -0.55
N LEU A 225 -12.77 0.93 -1.77
CA LEU A 225 -13.56 1.84 -2.58
C LEU A 225 -14.45 1.02 -3.53
N THR A 226 -15.76 1.17 -3.41
CA THR A 226 -16.75 0.58 -4.32
C THR A 226 -17.49 1.68 -5.07
N ARG A 227 -18.26 1.30 -6.08
CA ARG A 227 -19.09 2.24 -6.84
C ARG A 227 -20.38 1.53 -7.16
N THR A 228 -21.43 1.89 -6.44
CA THR A 228 -22.75 1.33 -6.71
C THR A 228 -23.27 1.95 -8.00
N VAL A 229 -23.20 1.18 -9.09
CA VAL A 229 -23.86 1.54 -10.35
C VAL A 229 -25.34 1.20 -10.22
N THR A 230 -26.17 2.24 -10.18
CA THR A 230 -27.61 2.05 -10.39
C THR A 230 -27.77 1.61 -11.85
N PRO A 231 -28.37 0.43 -12.12
CA PRO A 231 -28.60 0.01 -13.50
C PRO A 231 -29.35 1.12 -14.23
N PRO A 232 -28.91 1.55 -15.42
CA PRO A 232 -29.65 2.54 -16.18
C PRO A 232 -31.08 2.03 -16.39
N THR A 233 -32.07 2.90 -16.18
CA THR A 233 -33.45 2.57 -16.53
C THR A 233 -33.52 2.35 -18.03
N GLY A 234 -33.83 1.12 -18.43
CA GLY A 234 -34.06 0.78 -19.82
C GLY A 234 -35.26 1.56 -20.34
N ASP A 235 -35.04 2.39 -21.35
CA ASP A 235 -36.07 3.09 -22.08
C ASP A 235 -36.39 2.32 -23.36
N THR A 236 -37.48 2.71 -24.04
CA THR A 236 -37.83 2.13 -25.33
C THR A 236 -38.06 3.22 -26.36
N PHE A 237 -37.80 2.89 -27.63
CA PHE A 237 -38.24 3.70 -28.75
C PHE A 237 -38.81 2.80 -29.85
N THR A 238 -39.65 3.37 -30.72
CA THR A 238 -40.22 2.66 -31.86
C THR A 238 -39.49 3.06 -33.12
N ASP A 239 -38.98 2.07 -33.87
CA ASP A 239 -38.46 2.29 -35.22
C ASP A 239 -39.62 2.55 -36.17
N GLU A 240 -39.69 3.76 -36.72
CA GLU A 240 -40.77 4.19 -37.61
C GLU A 240 -40.82 3.40 -38.92
N ARG A 241 -39.73 2.70 -39.29
CA ARG A 241 -39.62 1.96 -40.55
C ARG A 241 -40.39 0.65 -40.53
N ASP A 242 -40.53 0.02 -39.37
CA ASP A 242 -41.19 -1.29 -39.24
C ASP A 242 -42.07 -1.45 -37.98
N GLY A 243 -42.15 -0.43 -37.12
CA GLY A 243 -42.92 -0.44 -35.88
C GLY A 243 -42.29 -1.27 -34.76
N HIS A 244 -41.06 -1.75 -34.93
CA HIS A 244 -40.38 -2.53 -33.89
C HIS A 244 -40.03 -1.64 -32.70
N VAL A 245 -40.33 -2.11 -31.50
CA VAL A 245 -40.01 -1.39 -30.25
C VAL A 245 -38.72 -1.96 -29.70
N TYR A 246 -37.66 -1.15 -29.69
CA TYR A 246 -36.36 -1.53 -29.16
C TYR A 246 -36.16 -0.95 -27.77
N LYS A 247 -35.50 -1.71 -26.90
CA LYS A 247 -34.94 -1.21 -25.65
C LYS A 247 -33.59 -0.55 -25.88
N TYR A 248 -33.28 0.46 -25.08
CA TYR A 248 -31.97 1.05 -25.01
C TYR A 248 -31.60 1.46 -23.59
N VAL A 249 -30.30 1.62 -23.35
CA VAL A 249 -29.72 2.02 -22.07
C VAL A 249 -28.72 3.15 -22.29
N THR A 250 -28.63 4.07 -21.34
CA THR A 250 -27.62 5.13 -21.38
C THR A 250 -26.47 4.76 -20.44
N ILE A 251 -25.26 4.68 -20.98
CA ILE A 251 -24.04 4.30 -20.27
C ILE A 251 -22.99 5.37 -20.52
N GLY A 252 -22.57 6.04 -19.46
CA GLY A 252 -21.72 7.23 -19.58
C GLY A 252 -22.44 8.32 -20.36
N THR A 253 -21.86 8.73 -21.49
CA THR A 253 -22.41 9.77 -22.36
C THR A 253 -23.18 9.22 -23.56
N GLN A 254 -23.27 7.90 -23.73
CA GLN A 254 -23.82 7.26 -24.93
C GLN A 254 -25.06 6.44 -24.63
N SER A 255 -26.06 6.51 -25.50
CA SER A 255 -27.24 5.64 -25.47
C SER A 255 -27.03 4.47 -26.45
N TRP A 256 -27.09 3.25 -25.93
CA TRP A 256 -26.87 2.01 -26.68
C TRP A 256 -28.16 1.18 -26.75
N MET A 257 -28.46 0.61 -27.92
CA MET A 257 -29.55 -0.37 -28.01
C MET A 257 -29.25 -1.60 -27.15
N ALA A 258 -30.18 -1.99 -26.28
CA ALA A 258 -30.08 -3.20 -25.47
C ALA A 258 -30.51 -4.45 -26.26
N ASP A 259 -31.34 -4.27 -27.30
CA ASP A 259 -31.70 -5.33 -28.24
C ASP A 259 -30.79 -5.30 -29.49
N ASN A 260 -30.58 -6.47 -30.12
CA ASN A 260 -30.00 -6.51 -31.46
C ASN A 260 -30.94 -5.83 -32.45
N LEU A 261 -30.39 -5.16 -33.47
CA LEU A 261 -31.23 -4.58 -34.52
C LEU A 261 -31.99 -5.67 -35.30
N ALA A 262 -33.30 -5.51 -35.44
CA ALA A 262 -34.21 -6.47 -36.07
C ALA A 262 -34.89 -5.94 -37.35
N TYR A 263 -34.40 -4.84 -37.91
CA TYR A 263 -34.92 -4.25 -39.14
C TYR A 263 -34.69 -5.16 -40.35
N LEU A 264 -35.77 -5.77 -40.86
CA LEU A 264 -35.73 -6.74 -41.96
C LEU A 264 -36.56 -6.24 -43.16
N PRO A 265 -35.96 -5.45 -44.08
CA PRO A 265 -36.63 -4.96 -45.28
C PRO A 265 -36.76 -6.04 -46.37
N GLU A 266 -35.81 -6.97 -46.43
CA GLU A 266 -35.80 -8.15 -47.29
C GLU A 266 -35.14 -9.30 -46.53
N VAL A 267 -35.24 -10.54 -47.04
CA VAL A 267 -34.53 -11.70 -46.49
C VAL A 267 -33.95 -12.52 -47.62
N ASN A 268 -32.65 -12.84 -47.50
CA ASN A 268 -31.89 -13.53 -48.52
C ASN A 268 -31.65 -14.99 -48.10
N ASP A 269 -31.80 -15.90 -49.06
CA ASP A 269 -31.44 -17.30 -48.85
C ASP A 269 -29.92 -17.43 -48.89
N PRO A 270 -29.26 -17.88 -47.80
CA PRO A 270 -27.81 -18.02 -47.78
C PRO A 270 -27.28 -19.10 -48.75
N SER A 271 -28.16 -19.99 -49.23
CA SER A 271 -27.83 -21.02 -50.22
C SER A 271 -27.94 -20.56 -51.67
N ALA A 272 -28.49 -19.37 -51.92
CA ALA A 272 -28.60 -18.82 -53.27
C ALA A 272 -27.22 -18.61 -53.92
N GLU A 273 -27.16 -18.73 -55.26
CA GLU A 273 -25.91 -18.57 -56.02
C GLU A 273 -25.20 -17.26 -55.66
N GLN A 274 -23.86 -17.31 -55.60
CA GLN A 274 -23.01 -16.23 -55.07
C GLN A 274 -23.04 -14.91 -55.87
N ASP A 275 -23.73 -14.87 -57.01
CA ASP A 275 -23.82 -13.70 -57.86
C ASP A 275 -24.64 -12.61 -57.16
N GLY A 276 -23.99 -11.48 -56.85
CA GLY A 276 -24.60 -10.39 -56.07
C GLY A 276 -24.34 -10.41 -54.55
N CYS A 277 -23.49 -11.29 -54.01
CA CYS A 277 -23.17 -11.28 -52.56
C CYS A 277 -22.07 -10.29 -52.15
N THR A 278 -21.33 -9.74 -53.10
CA THR A 278 -20.27 -8.74 -52.85
C THR A 278 -20.82 -7.36 -53.16
N GLY A 279 -20.60 -6.41 -52.25
CA GLY A 279 -21.00 -5.02 -52.45
C GLY A 279 -22.47 -4.73 -52.17
N ASN A 280 -23.36 -5.73 -52.21
CA ASN A 280 -24.79 -5.52 -52.00
C ASN A 280 -25.17 -5.72 -50.53
N PRO A 281 -26.08 -4.88 -49.98
CA PRO A 281 -26.76 -5.17 -48.73
C PRO A 281 -27.47 -6.53 -48.78
N LEU A 282 -27.28 -7.36 -47.76
CA LEU A 282 -27.99 -8.62 -47.57
C LEU A 282 -28.38 -8.81 -46.11
N TYR A 283 -29.53 -9.47 -45.93
CA TYR A 283 -30.20 -9.62 -44.64
C TYR A 283 -30.61 -11.08 -44.43
N PHE A 284 -30.31 -11.61 -43.25
CA PHE A 284 -30.56 -13.01 -42.93
C PHE A 284 -31.24 -13.14 -41.58
N VAL A 285 -32.00 -14.22 -41.44
CA VAL A 285 -32.51 -14.68 -40.15
C VAL A 285 -31.83 -16.01 -39.85
N LEU A 286 -31.24 -16.13 -38.65
CA LEU A 286 -30.54 -17.35 -38.24
C LEU A 286 -31.46 -18.58 -38.41
N ASN A 287 -30.92 -19.65 -39.01
CA ASN A 287 -31.63 -20.90 -39.33
C ASN A 287 -32.83 -20.78 -40.30
N TYR A 288 -32.99 -19.66 -40.97
CA TYR A 288 -34.05 -19.49 -41.97
C TYR A 288 -33.50 -19.53 -43.39
N GLN A 289 -34.00 -20.46 -44.21
CA GLN A 289 -33.71 -20.54 -45.64
C GLN A 289 -34.96 -20.20 -46.43
N GLY A 290 -34.88 -19.16 -47.25
CA GLY A 290 -35.98 -18.67 -48.08
C GLY A 290 -35.98 -17.15 -48.21
N SER A 291 -37.02 -16.63 -48.86
CA SER A 291 -37.19 -15.21 -49.16
C SER A 291 -38.50 -14.61 -48.62
N ASP A 292 -39.27 -15.35 -47.82
CA ASP A 292 -40.55 -14.88 -47.27
C ASP A 292 -40.36 -14.16 -45.92
N LEU A 293 -40.55 -12.83 -45.94
CA LEU A 293 -40.42 -11.97 -44.77
C LEU A 293 -41.35 -12.33 -43.62
N ALA A 294 -42.60 -12.71 -43.91
CA ALA A 294 -43.57 -13.00 -42.86
C ALA A 294 -43.20 -14.30 -42.13
N VAL A 295 -42.75 -15.30 -42.89
CA VAL A 295 -42.25 -16.56 -42.33
C VAL A 295 -40.96 -16.32 -41.54
N ALA A 296 -40.02 -15.56 -42.08
CA ALA A 296 -38.76 -15.22 -41.41
C ALA A 296 -39.00 -14.51 -40.06
N LYS A 297 -39.86 -13.48 -40.05
CA LYS A 297 -40.23 -12.74 -38.82
C LYS A 297 -41.00 -13.58 -37.80
N ALA A 298 -41.64 -14.67 -38.22
CA ALA A 298 -42.37 -15.57 -37.32
C ALA A 298 -41.45 -16.55 -36.57
N THR A 299 -40.21 -16.76 -37.03
CA THR A 299 -39.24 -17.68 -36.42
C THR A 299 -38.89 -17.30 -34.99
N LYS A 300 -38.43 -18.27 -34.19
CA LYS A 300 -37.95 -18.00 -32.82
C LYS A 300 -36.63 -17.21 -32.86
N GLU A 301 -35.80 -17.47 -33.86
CA GLU A 301 -34.50 -16.86 -34.06
C GLU A 301 -34.62 -15.36 -34.32
N TYR A 302 -35.53 -14.94 -35.22
CA TYR A 302 -35.80 -13.52 -35.44
C TYR A 302 -36.25 -12.81 -34.16
N LYS A 303 -37.18 -13.43 -33.41
CA LYS A 303 -37.72 -12.85 -32.16
C LYS A 303 -36.68 -12.74 -31.05
N ASN A 304 -35.73 -13.67 -30.98
CA ASN A 304 -34.73 -13.72 -29.92
C ASN A 304 -33.45 -12.95 -30.26
N TYR A 305 -33.04 -12.94 -31.53
CA TYR A 305 -31.72 -12.49 -31.95
C TYR A 305 -31.76 -11.37 -32.99
N GLY A 306 -32.92 -11.08 -33.58
CA GLY A 306 -33.06 -10.08 -34.62
C GLY A 306 -32.55 -10.57 -35.97
N VAL A 307 -31.83 -9.70 -36.67
CA VAL A 307 -31.38 -9.91 -38.05
C VAL A 307 -29.86 -9.95 -38.08
N LEU A 308 -29.34 -10.79 -38.97
CA LEU A 308 -27.93 -10.83 -39.33
C LEU A 308 -27.74 -10.06 -40.63
N TYR A 309 -26.86 -9.06 -40.60
CA TYR A 309 -26.58 -8.17 -41.73
C TYR A 309 -25.21 -8.50 -42.26
N ASN A 310 -25.03 -8.52 -43.57
CA ASN A 310 -23.69 -8.36 -44.09
C ASN A 310 -23.19 -6.93 -43.86
N TRP A 311 -21.89 -6.70 -44.04
CA TRP A 311 -21.32 -5.40 -43.69
C TRP A 311 -21.87 -4.26 -44.54
N TRP A 312 -22.15 -4.47 -45.84
CA TRP A 312 -22.80 -3.45 -46.69
C TRP A 312 -24.22 -3.13 -46.24
N ALA A 313 -24.97 -4.12 -45.76
CA ALA A 313 -26.26 -3.89 -45.13
C ALA A 313 -26.09 -3.12 -43.83
N ALA A 314 -25.13 -3.46 -42.96
CA ALA A 314 -24.84 -2.72 -41.74
C ALA A 314 -24.51 -1.24 -42.03
N MET A 315 -23.71 -0.99 -43.07
CA MET A 315 -23.38 0.35 -43.58
C MET A 315 -24.54 1.03 -44.32
N GLY A 316 -25.64 0.32 -44.59
CA GLY A 316 -26.81 0.82 -45.31
C GLY A 316 -26.52 1.26 -46.75
N LYS A 317 -25.42 0.79 -47.35
CA LYS A 317 -24.88 1.34 -48.60
C LYS A 317 -24.19 0.28 -49.46
N GLN A 318 -24.61 0.22 -50.73
CA GLN A 318 -23.97 -0.63 -51.73
C GLN A 318 -22.54 -0.16 -52.00
N ASN A 319 -21.59 -1.10 -52.05
CA ASN A 319 -20.16 -0.84 -52.25
C ASN A 319 -19.60 0.21 -51.27
N ALA A 320 -20.12 0.23 -50.03
CA ALA A 320 -19.53 1.04 -48.97
C ALA A 320 -18.02 0.78 -48.86
N THR A 321 -17.27 1.84 -48.62
CA THR A 321 -15.79 1.82 -48.44
C THR A 321 -15.34 2.79 -47.35
N ASP A 322 -16.30 3.48 -46.75
CA ASP A 322 -16.13 4.70 -45.97
C ASP A 322 -16.63 4.49 -44.55
N GLY A 323 -15.69 4.37 -43.61
CA GLY A 323 -15.93 4.41 -42.17
C GLY A 323 -14.60 4.66 -41.44
N ASP A 324 -14.64 5.47 -40.39
CA ASP A 324 -13.46 5.84 -39.60
C ASP A 324 -13.52 5.18 -38.23
N ALA A 325 -12.54 4.33 -37.95
CA ALA A 325 -12.42 3.56 -36.71
C ALA A 325 -12.38 4.44 -35.47
N ASN A 326 -11.87 5.65 -35.64
CA ASN A 326 -11.53 6.55 -34.55
C ASN A 326 -12.57 7.66 -34.35
N ALA A 327 -13.63 7.69 -35.15
CA ALA A 327 -14.64 8.73 -35.10
C ALA A 327 -15.63 8.53 -33.93
N VAL A 328 -15.94 9.61 -33.22
CA VAL A 328 -16.93 9.67 -32.12
C VAL A 328 -17.75 10.97 -32.30
N PRO A 329 -18.99 10.92 -32.81
CA PRO A 329 -19.70 9.76 -33.36
C PRO A 329 -19.04 9.22 -34.63
N SER A 330 -19.35 7.98 -35.03
CA SER A 330 -18.89 7.42 -36.31
C SER A 330 -19.34 8.23 -37.54
N GLY A 331 -20.48 8.93 -37.43
CA GLY A 331 -21.12 9.64 -38.53
C GLY A 331 -21.81 8.74 -39.56
N VAL A 332 -21.86 7.42 -39.34
CA VAL A 332 -22.45 6.43 -40.25
C VAL A 332 -23.78 5.95 -39.69
N GLN A 333 -24.91 6.54 -40.13
CA GLN A 333 -26.24 6.04 -39.74
C GLN A 333 -26.38 4.54 -40.04
N GLY A 334 -25.97 4.13 -41.25
CA GLY A 334 -26.06 2.73 -41.67
C GLY A 334 -27.49 2.20 -41.68
N VAL A 335 -27.65 0.94 -41.28
CA VAL A 335 -28.97 0.29 -41.13
C VAL A 335 -29.73 0.75 -39.89
N CYS A 336 -29.10 1.53 -39.01
CA CYS A 336 -29.73 2.00 -37.80
C CYS A 336 -30.89 2.98 -38.08
N PRO A 337 -31.89 3.07 -37.17
CA PRO A 337 -33.00 4.00 -37.30
C PRO A 337 -32.53 5.46 -37.31
N ASN A 338 -33.39 6.38 -37.74
CA ASN A 338 -33.07 7.81 -37.73
C ASN A 338 -32.69 8.28 -36.30
N GLY A 339 -31.59 9.01 -36.20
CA GLY A 339 -31.04 9.47 -34.91
C GLY A 339 -30.18 8.43 -34.17
N TRP A 340 -29.99 7.24 -34.75
CA TRP A 340 -29.06 6.21 -34.30
C TRP A 340 -28.03 5.93 -35.40
N HIS A 341 -26.87 5.40 -35.04
CA HIS A 341 -25.82 5.08 -36.00
C HIS A 341 -25.08 3.78 -35.67
N LEU A 342 -24.41 3.24 -36.70
CA LEU A 342 -23.51 2.10 -36.56
C LEU A 342 -22.25 2.55 -35.82
N PRO A 343 -21.86 1.93 -34.71
CA PRO A 343 -20.74 2.37 -33.89
C PRO A 343 -19.39 2.15 -34.58
N SER A 344 -18.48 3.09 -34.38
CA SER A 344 -17.05 2.91 -34.66
C SER A 344 -16.36 2.10 -33.56
N ARG A 345 -15.11 1.70 -33.80
CA ARG A 345 -14.25 1.13 -32.75
C ARG A 345 -14.07 2.09 -31.57
N ALA A 346 -13.89 3.38 -31.82
CA ALA A 346 -13.67 4.36 -30.75
C ALA A 346 -14.89 4.52 -29.83
N GLU A 347 -16.10 4.44 -30.36
CA GLU A 347 -17.31 4.53 -29.55
C GLU A 347 -17.46 3.34 -28.60
N TRP A 348 -17.19 2.12 -29.08
CA TRP A 348 -17.13 0.95 -28.20
C TRP A 348 -16.04 1.10 -27.13
N LYS A 349 -14.88 1.68 -27.45
CA LYS A 349 -13.83 1.95 -26.45
C LYS A 349 -14.28 2.96 -25.39
N VAL A 350 -15.00 4.02 -25.77
CA VAL A 350 -15.59 4.98 -24.81
C VAL A 350 -16.51 4.27 -23.82
N LEU A 351 -17.39 3.41 -24.31
CA LEU A 351 -18.25 2.57 -23.48
C LEU A 351 -17.43 1.68 -22.53
N GLU A 352 -16.45 0.94 -23.06
CA GLU A 352 -15.62 0.02 -22.28
C GLU A 352 -14.83 0.73 -21.18
N GLU A 353 -14.22 1.88 -21.50
CA GLU A 353 -13.45 2.68 -20.56
C GLU A 353 -14.34 3.24 -19.45
N TYR A 354 -15.53 3.73 -19.81
CA TYR A 354 -16.50 4.16 -18.81
C TYR A 354 -16.85 3.00 -17.87
N VAL A 355 -17.24 1.85 -18.41
CA VAL A 355 -17.63 0.67 -17.60
C VAL A 355 -16.47 0.20 -16.73
N ALA A 356 -15.26 0.05 -17.29
CA ALA A 356 -14.07 -0.35 -16.55
C ALA A 356 -13.79 0.57 -15.37
N SER A 357 -13.96 1.89 -15.54
CA SER A 357 -13.73 2.88 -14.48
C SER A 357 -14.69 2.77 -13.29
N GLN A 358 -15.80 2.04 -13.43
CA GLN A 358 -16.79 1.81 -12.36
C GLN A 358 -16.62 0.45 -11.66
N LEU A 359 -16.09 -0.56 -12.36
CA LEU A 359 -15.94 -1.92 -11.84
C LEU A 359 -14.72 -2.03 -10.93
N PRO A 360 -14.68 -2.90 -9.90
CA PRO A 360 -13.48 -3.21 -9.11
C PRO A 360 -12.45 -4.04 -9.89
N ASP A 361 -11.19 -4.08 -9.41
CA ASP A 361 -10.18 -5.01 -9.92
C ASP A 361 -10.66 -6.45 -9.69
N VAL A 362 -10.24 -7.34 -10.58
CA VAL A 362 -10.63 -8.75 -10.53
C VAL A 362 -9.46 -9.66 -10.25
N ASP A 363 -9.71 -10.67 -9.44
CA ASP A 363 -8.78 -11.78 -9.23
C ASP A 363 -8.69 -12.63 -10.51
N GLY A 364 -7.50 -12.72 -11.09
CA GLY A 364 -7.24 -13.62 -12.22
C GLY A 364 -6.22 -13.08 -13.22
N ASN A 365 -5.81 -13.97 -14.12
CA ASN A 365 -4.93 -13.66 -15.23
C ASN A 365 -5.76 -13.13 -16.41
N GLY A 366 -5.86 -11.82 -16.58
CA GLY A 366 -6.44 -11.23 -17.80
C GLY A 366 -5.37 -10.96 -18.85
N MET A 367 -5.64 -11.29 -20.12
CA MET A 367 -4.75 -10.94 -21.23
C MET A 367 -5.18 -9.62 -21.86
N TYR A 368 -4.40 -8.55 -21.67
CA TYR A 368 -4.62 -7.29 -22.39
C TYR A 368 -3.63 -7.16 -23.56
N SER A 369 -4.11 -7.31 -24.80
CA SER A 369 -3.74 -6.48 -25.95
C SER A 369 -4.23 -7.06 -27.29
N ASP A 370 -4.35 -6.18 -28.28
CA ASP A 370 -4.57 -6.50 -29.69
C ASP A 370 -3.41 -7.32 -30.33
N TYR A 371 -2.27 -7.53 -29.64
CA TYR A 371 -1.03 -8.11 -30.20
C TYR A 371 -0.26 -9.14 -29.34
N GLY A 372 -0.75 -9.57 -28.18
CA GLY A 372 -0.04 -10.56 -27.35
C GLY A 372 -0.28 -10.48 -25.85
N THR A 373 0.20 -11.51 -25.14
CA THR A 373 -0.10 -11.80 -23.74
C THR A 373 0.58 -10.82 -22.77
N ALA A 374 -0.16 -9.86 -22.22
CA ALA A 374 0.21 -9.20 -20.97
C ALA A 374 -0.76 -9.69 -19.88
N LEU A 375 -0.22 -10.30 -18.82
CA LEU A 375 -0.98 -10.60 -17.61
C LEU A 375 -1.00 -9.34 -16.76
N GLU A 376 -2.15 -8.70 -16.65
CA GLU A 376 -2.34 -7.54 -15.78
C GLU A 376 -3.01 -7.98 -14.47
N HIS A 377 -2.47 -7.50 -13.35
CA HIS A 377 -3.00 -7.77 -12.00
C HIS A 377 -4.22 -6.90 -11.64
N ASP A 378 -4.60 -5.93 -12.51
CA ASP A 378 -5.64 -4.91 -12.26
C ASP A 378 -6.74 -4.95 -13.34
N CYS A 379 -7.12 -6.16 -13.78
CA CYS A 379 -8.13 -6.31 -14.82
C CYS A 379 -9.53 -5.90 -14.31
N ARG A 380 -10.40 -5.44 -15.20
CA ARG A 380 -11.81 -5.12 -14.91
C ARG A 380 -12.72 -5.94 -15.82
N ASN A 381 -13.69 -6.67 -15.27
CA ASN A 381 -14.60 -7.56 -16.02
C ASN A 381 -15.71 -6.82 -16.77
N VAL A 382 -15.31 -6.02 -17.76
CA VAL A 382 -16.22 -5.29 -18.67
C VAL A 382 -17.11 -6.27 -19.44
N TRP A 383 -16.54 -7.41 -19.87
CA TRP A 383 -17.28 -8.46 -20.56
C TRP A 383 -18.50 -8.91 -19.74
N GLY A 384 -18.26 -9.32 -18.48
CA GLY A 384 -19.30 -9.79 -17.59
C GLY A 384 -20.33 -8.70 -17.29
N ALA A 385 -19.90 -7.45 -17.12
CA ALA A 385 -20.79 -6.34 -16.81
C ALA A 385 -21.80 -6.00 -17.92
N LEU A 386 -21.46 -6.27 -19.19
CA LEU A 386 -22.29 -5.93 -20.36
C LEU A 386 -22.94 -7.14 -21.04
N ALA A 387 -22.40 -8.34 -20.83
CA ALA A 387 -22.97 -9.58 -21.33
C ALA A 387 -24.30 -9.93 -20.62
N SER A 388 -25.27 -10.41 -21.40
CA SER A 388 -26.54 -10.93 -20.89
C SER A 388 -26.33 -12.04 -19.86
N GLN A 389 -27.21 -12.10 -18.87
CA GLN A 389 -27.23 -13.19 -17.88
C GLN A 389 -27.60 -14.55 -18.48
N THR A 390 -28.03 -14.59 -19.74
CA THR A 390 -28.52 -15.80 -20.41
C THR A 390 -27.92 -15.95 -21.81
N GLY A 391 -28.04 -17.15 -22.39
CA GLY A 391 -27.56 -17.46 -23.74
C GLY A 391 -26.07 -17.84 -23.81
N TRP A 392 -25.25 -17.38 -22.87
CA TRP A 392 -23.85 -17.77 -22.76
C TRP A 392 -23.70 -19.13 -22.09
N GLY A 393 -22.94 -20.04 -22.72
CA GLY A 393 -22.56 -21.29 -22.08
C GLY A 393 -21.31 -21.16 -21.21
N ALA A 394 -20.95 -22.27 -20.57
CA ALA A 394 -19.78 -22.30 -19.69
C ALA A 394 -18.48 -21.88 -20.40
N THR A 395 -17.66 -21.08 -19.71
CA THR A 395 -16.29 -20.70 -20.12
C THR A 395 -15.33 -21.89 -20.02
N SER A 396 -14.31 -21.92 -20.87
CA SER A 396 -13.19 -22.87 -20.77
C SER A 396 -12.11 -22.49 -19.76
N MET A 397 -12.22 -21.34 -19.07
CA MET A 397 -11.17 -20.82 -18.18
C MET A 397 -11.03 -21.57 -16.85
N GLY A 398 -12.09 -22.24 -16.38
CA GLY A 398 -12.06 -22.93 -15.08
C GLY A 398 -11.63 -22.00 -13.93
N GLU A 399 -10.82 -22.51 -13.01
CA GLU A 399 -10.33 -21.77 -11.84
C GLU A 399 -9.36 -20.62 -12.17
N GLU A 400 -8.79 -20.59 -13.39
CA GLU A 400 -7.86 -19.52 -13.83
C GLU A 400 -8.57 -18.18 -14.09
N GLY A 401 -9.89 -18.19 -14.28
CA GLY A 401 -10.72 -17.01 -14.54
C GLY A 401 -11.98 -17.01 -13.68
N PRO A 402 -11.88 -16.87 -12.35
CA PRO A 402 -13.01 -17.02 -11.44
C PRO A 402 -14.13 -16.01 -11.72
N GLU A 403 -13.79 -14.79 -12.14
CA GLU A 403 -14.78 -13.79 -12.54
C GLU A 403 -15.50 -14.14 -13.87
N LEU A 404 -14.86 -14.87 -14.79
CA LEU A 404 -15.53 -15.33 -16.02
C LEU A 404 -16.50 -16.49 -15.73
N LEU A 405 -16.26 -17.28 -14.67
CA LEU A 405 -17.18 -18.34 -14.24
C LEU A 405 -18.52 -17.80 -13.74
N LYS A 406 -18.57 -16.53 -13.30
CA LYS A 406 -19.83 -15.88 -12.91
C LYS A 406 -20.76 -15.66 -14.11
N GLY A 407 -20.22 -15.70 -15.34
CA GLY A 407 -20.98 -15.45 -16.56
C GLY A 407 -21.37 -13.98 -16.72
N GLY A 408 -22.22 -13.69 -17.70
CA GLY A 408 -22.77 -12.35 -17.91
C GLY A 408 -23.61 -11.91 -16.71
N GLN A 409 -23.41 -10.68 -16.27
CA GLN A 409 -24.09 -10.05 -15.15
C GLN A 409 -25.12 -9.02 -15.61
N ASP A 410 -24.97 -8.50 -16.84
CA ASP A 410 -25.83 -7.50 -17.45
C ASP A 410 -26.10 -6.27 -16.54
N THR A 411 -25.07 -5.85 -15.80
CA THR A 411 -25.15 -4.78 -14.80
C THR A 411 -25.62 -3.45 -15.39
N TYR A 412 -25.32 -3.22 -16.66
CA TYR A 412 -25.69 -2.00 -17.38
C TYR A 412 -26.86 -2.18 -18.35
N GLY A 413 -27.47 -3.36 -18.42
CA GLY A 413 -28.64 -3.62 -19.29
C GLY A 413 -28.35 -3.57 -20.79
N MET A 414 -27.09 -3.74 -21.19
CA MET A 414 -26.67 -3.83 -22.60
C MET A 414 -27.15 -5.12 -23.27
N HIS A 415 -27.40 -6.16 -22.46
CA HIS A 415 -27.99 -7.43 -22.85
C HIS A 415 -27.30 -8.09 -24.07
N ILE A 416 -25.97 -8.11 -24.08
CA ILE A 416 -25.23 -8.72 -25.20
C ILE A 416 -25.41 -10.23 -25.16
N ILE A 417 -25.98 -10.79 -26.23
CA ILE A 417 -26.37 -12.20 -26.34
C ILE A 417 -25.72 -12.89 -27.55
N PRO A 418 -25.29 -14.17 -27.42
CA PRO A 418 -24.83 -14.97 -28.55
C PRO A 418 -25.93 -15.15 -29.61
N SER A 419 -25.79 -14.47 -30.74
CA SER A 419 -26.82 -14.41 -31.81
C SER A 419 -26.43 -15.19 -33.07
N GLY A 420 -25.33 -15.95 -32.99
CA GLY A 420 -24.82 -16.73 -34.11
C GLY A 420 -24.33 -15.86 -35.28
N ASN A 421 -24.04 -16.51 -36.40
CA ASN A 421 -23.73 -15.84 -37.66
C ASN A 421 -24.13 -16.71 -38.85
N VAL A 422 -24.07 -16.11 -40.04
CA VAL A 422 -24.24 -16.83 -41.30
C VAL A 422 -23.02 -16.61 -42.21
N ASN A 423 -22.60 -17.69 -42.85
CA ASN A 423 -21.53 -17.71 -43.84
C ASN A 423 -22.12 -17.99 -45.23
N HIS A 424 -21.64 -17.29 -46.25
CA HIS A 424 -22.01 -17.52 -47.65
C HIS A 424 -21.33 -18.74 -48.29
N ILE A 425 -20.68 -19.55 -47.46
CA ILE A 425 -20.15 -20.84 -47.84
C ILE A 425 -20.62 -21.79 -46.74
N ALA A 426 -21.39 -22.80 -47.13
CA ALA A 426 -21.80 -23.85 -46.22
C ALA A 426 -20.56 -24.54 -45.64
N ASP A 427 -20.63 -24.97 -44.39
CA ASP A 427 -19.63 -25.84 -43.80
C ASP A 427 -19.59 -27.21 -44.52
N TYR A 428 -18.69 -28.09 -44.07
CA TYR A 428 -18.54 -29.44 -44.64
C TYR A 428 -19.84 -30.27 -44.57
N TYR A 429 -20.76 -29.92 -43.67
CA TYR A 429 -22.04 -30.60 -43.46
C TYR A 429 -23.21 -29.91 -44.16
N GLY A 430 -22.95 -28.84 -44.92
CA GLY A 430 -24.01 -28.08 -45.59
C GLY A 430 -24.73 -27.11 -44.67
N ASN A 431 -24.12 -26.64 -43.56
CA ASN A 431 -24.71 -25.60 -42.71
C ASN A 431 -24.13 -24.23 -43.06
N TRP A 432 -25.01 -23.28 -43.38
CA TRP A 432 -24.63 -21.88 -43.59
C TRP A 432 -24.64 -21.08 -42.28
N PHE A 433 -25.40 -21.55 -41.29
CA PHE A 433 -25.55 -20.90 -40.00
C PHE A 433 -24.63 -21.51 -38.96
N LYS A 434 -24.03 -20.65 -38.14
CA LYS A 434 -23.24 -21.05 -37.00
C LYS A 434 -23.89 -20.50 -35.73
N GLU A 435 -24.64 -21.37 -35.06
CA GLU A 435 -25.07 -21.12 -33.70
C GLU A 435 -23.90 -21.27 -32.73
N THR A 436 -23.86 -20.43 -31.71
CA THR A 436 -22.86 -20.52 -30.65
C THR A 436 -23.43 -19.93 -29.38
N ASP A 437 -23.16 -20.61 -28.25
CA ASP A 437 -23.34 -20.10 -26.90
C ASP A 437 -22.04 -19.47 -26.36
N LYS A 438 -20.99 -19.39 -27.19
CA LYS A 438 -19.64 -18.99 -26.77
C LYS A 438 -19.22 -17.62 -27.24
N ALA A 439 -19.81 -17.09 -28.32
CA ALA A 439 -19.38 -15.83 -28.90
C ALA A 439 -20.50 -15.06 -29.62
N VAL A 440 -20.32 -13.76 -29.77
CA VAL A 440 -21.04 -12.93 -30.74
C VAL A 440 -20.09 -11.89 -31.32
N ASP A 441 -20.26 -11.62 -32.62
CA ASP A 441 -19.58 -10.54 -33.32
C ASP A 441 -20.59 -9.47 -33.72
N PHE A 442 -20.22 -8.21 -33.53
CA PHE A 442 -20.93 -7.07 -34.08
C PHE A 442 -20.09 -6.36 -35.11
N TRP A 443 -20.76 -5.86 -36.16
CA TRP A 443 -20.10 -5.00 -37.14
C TRP A 443 -19.68 -3.65 -36.54
N LEU A 444 -18.49 -3.22 -36.96
CA LEU A 444 -18.00 -1.85 -36.81
C LEU A 444 -18.02 -1.15 -38.17
N THR A 445 -17.88 0.17 -38.18
CA THR A 445 -17.84 0.96 -39.42
C THR A 445 -16.61 0.72 -40.30
N ASP A 446 -15.59 0.02 -39.80
CA ASP A 446 -14.31 -0.07 -40.49
C ASP A 446 -14.27 -1.15 -41.56
N LEU A 447 -13.89 -0.76 -42.77
CA LEU A 447 -13.42 -1.71 -43.78
C LEU A 447 -11.91 -1.94 -43.59
N ILE A 448 -11.51 -3.21 -43.60
CA ILE A 448 -10.10 -3.62 -43.53
C ILE A 448 -9.68 -4.08 -44.93
N ASP A 449 -8.86 -3.25 -45.58
CA ASP A 449 -8.26 -3.60 -46.86
C ASP A 449 -7.05 -4.53 -46.64
N ASN A 450 -7.22 -5.80 -46.99
CA ASN A 450 -6.17 -6.81 -46.90
C ASN A 450 -5.35 -6.94 -48.21
N GLY A 451 -5.48 -5.98 -49.15
CA GLY A 451 -4.59 -5.85 -50.31
C GLY A 451 -4.62 -7.03 -51.29
N GLY A 452 -5.72 -7.79 -51.35
CA GLY A 452 -5.86 -8.90 -52.29
C GLY A 452 -6.71 -8.53 -53.50
N ASP A 453 -6.19 -8.81 -54.69
CA ASP A 453 -6.84 -8.53 -56.00
C ASP A 453 -8.07 -9.40 -56.30
N ASP A 454 -8.52 -10.21 -55.34
CA ASP A 454 -9.58 -11.20 -55.50
C ASP A 454 -10.93 -10.69 -54.95
N TYR A 455 -11.98 -10.85 -55.75
CA TYR A 455 -13.39 -10.51 -55.45
C TYR A 455 -13.94 -11.13 -54.15
N ASN A 456 -13.19 -12.04 -53.51
CA ASN A 456 -13.51 -12.72 -52.25
C ASN A 456 -12.89 -12.09 -50.98
N ASN A 457 -12.19 -10.95 -51.09
CA ASN A 457 -11.28 -10.47 -50.05
C ASN A 457 -11.63 -9.11 -49.41
N TYR A 458 -12.91 -8.73 -49.36
CA TYR A 458 -13.37 -7.62 -48.52
C TYR A 458 -13.52 -8.09 -47.07
N TRP A 459 -12.74 -7.50 -46.17
CA TRP A 459 -12.82 -7.76 -44.74
C TRP A 459 -13.29 -6.49 -44.05
N ALA A 460 -14.09 -6.65 -43.00
CA ALA A 460 -14.56 -5.55 -42.19
C ALA A 460 -14.31 -5.85 -40.72
N ALA A 461 -14.14 -4.80 -39.93
CA ALA A 461 -13.83 -4.96 -38.52
C ALA A 461 -15.05 -5.39 -37.71
N THR A 462 -14.78 -6.19 -36.69
CA THR A 462 -15.78 -6.62 -35.72
C THR A 462 -15.28 -6.37 -34.30
N ILE A 463 -16.25 -6.29 -33.39
CA ILE A 463 -16.03 -6.47 -31.97
C ILE A 463 -16.60 -7.83 -31.56
N ASN A 464 -15.74 -8.67 -30.99
CA ASN A 464 -16.02 -10.04 -30.59
C ASN A 464 -16.17 -10.13 -29.07
N TRP A 465 -17.33 -10.61 -28.63
CA TRP A 465 -17.62 -10.94 -27.25
C TRP A 465 -17.54 -12.45 -27.10
N SER A 466 -16.78 -12.98 -26.15
CA SER A 466 -16.61 -14.43 -26.02
C SER A 466 -16.20 -14.86 -24.62
N VAL A 467 -16.82 -15.94 -24.14
CA VAL A 467 -16.48 -16.58 -22.84
C VAL A 467 -15.14 -17.32 -22.88
N ASN A 468 -14.55 -17.53 -24.06
CA ASN A 468 -13.33 -18.32 -24.24
C ASN A 468 -12.10 -17.46 -24.60
N ASN A 469 -12.25 -16.14 -24.68
CA ASN A 469 -11.16 -15.27 -25.11
C ASN A 469 -10.07 -15.08 -24.05
N LYS A 470 -10.17 -15.67 -22.85
CA LYS A 470 -9.24 -15.41 -21.72
C LYS A 470 -9.07 -13.91 -21.41
N ASP A 471 -10.10 -13.12 -21.74
CA ASP A 471 -10.07 -11.67 -21.69
C ASP A 471 -11.32 -11.20 -20.95
N TYR A 472 -11.13 -10.19 -20.11
CA TYR A 472 -12.19 -9.53 -19.35
C TYR A 472 -12.84 -8.39 -20.14
N ARG A 473 -12.40 -8.18 -21.38
CA ARG A 473 -12.93 -7.22 -22.35
C ARG A 473 -13.29 -7.91 -23.67
N PRO A 474 -14.16 -7.29 -24.49
CA PRO A 474 -14.35 -7.73 -25.87
C PRO A 474 -13.06 -7.55 -26.69
N ARG A 475 -12.94 -8.31 -27.78
CA ARG A 475 -11.79 -8.24 -28.69
C ARG A 475 -12.15 -7.54 -29.97
N TYR A 476 -11.27 -6.64 -30.42
CA TYR A 476 -11.37 -6.05 -31.74
C TYR A 476 -10.64 -6.91 -32.77
N SER A 477 -11.24 -7.12 -33.92
CA SER A 477 -10.59 -7.87 -34.99
C SER A 477 -9.36 -7.10 -35.50
N THR A 478 -8.20 -7.74 -35.53
CA THR A 478 -6.97 -7.19 -36.13
C THR A 478 -7.05 -7.17 -37.66
N TYR A 479 -7.52 -8.27 -38.25
CA TYR A 479 -7.58 -8.46 -39.71
C TYR A 479 -9.00 -8.38 -40.28
N GLY A 480 -10.00 -8.23 -39.39
CA GLY A 480 -11.42 -8.26 -39.74
C GLY A 480 -11.99 -9.67 -39.86
N THR A 481 -13.18 -9.73 -40.43
CA THR A 481 -13.77 -10.95 -41.00
C THR A 481 -14.41 -10.62 -42.35
N ARG A 482 -14.80 -11.64 -43.11
CA ARG A 482 -15.36 -11.46 -44.46
C ARG A 482 -16.61 -10.57 -44.40
N ALA A 483 -16.59 -9.45 -45.12
CA ALA A 483 -17.67 -8.45 -45.16
C ALA A 483 -19.02 -9.02 -45.62
N LYS A 484 -19.00 -10.14 -46.35
CA LYS A 484 -20.23 -10.85 -46.76
C LYS A 484 -20.91 -11.63 -45.63
N MET A 485 -20.22 -12.01 -44.55
CA MET A 485 -20.85 -12.76 -43.45
C MET A 485 -22.03 -11.99 -42.85
N GLY A 486 -23.09 -12.66 -42.46
CA GLY A 486 -24.16 -12.01 -41.72
C GLY A 486 -23.86 -12.03 -40.22
N LEU A 487 -23.72 -10.84 -39.62
CA LEU A 487 -23.49 -10.63 -38.19
C LEU A 487 -24.54 -9.67 -37.62
N SER A 488 -24.67 -9.66 -36.30
CA SER A 488 -25.58 -8.75 -35.61
C SER A 488 -25.10 -7.31 -35.67
N VAL A 489 -26.04 -6.37 -35.60
CA VAL A 489 -25.77 -4.93 -35.49
C VAL A 489 -26.32 -4.41 -34.16
N ARG A 490 -25.52 -3.55 -33.52
CA ARG A 490 -25.83 -2.87 -32.27
C ARG A 490 -25.67 -1.36 -32.49
N CYS A 491 -26.77 -0.62 -32.48
CA CYS A 491 -26.72 0.81 -32.77
C CYS A 491 -26.48 1.63 -31.51
N VAL A 492 -25.85 2.78 -31.69
CA VAL A 492 -25.57 3.76 -30.64
C VAL A 492 -26.13 5.13 -31.05
N LYS A 493 -26.33 6.00 -30.07
CA LYS A 493 -26.69 7.39 -30.20
C LYS A 493 -25.92 8.17 -29.13
N ASP A 494 -25.30 9.27 -29.54
CA ASP A 494 -24.60 10.19 -28.64
C ASP A 494 -25.52 11.30 -28.12
#